data_AF-A0A7G2JZP2-F1
#
_entry.id   AF-A0A7G2JZP2-F1
#
_cell.length_a   1.000
_cell.length_b   1.000
_cell.length_c   1.000
_cell.angle_alpha   90.00
_cell.angle_beta   90.00
_cell.angle_gamma   90.00
#
_symmetry.space_group_name_H-M   'P 1'
#
loop_
_entity.id
_entity.type
_entity.pdbx_description
1 polymer ?
#
loop_
_entity_poly.entity_id
_entity_poly.type
_entity_poly.pdbx_seq_one_letter_code
_entity_poly.pdbx_strand_id
1 'polypeptide(L)'
;MYRGDRSRKETLVEYGFRLPSALDNRPLRFEEFERLAPQTIYVSATPGPYELEKSGSEIIDQVVRPTGLLDPLIEIRPVSIQVDDLLSEARQRADKNERVLVTTLTKKMAEDLTDYLDEHGIRVRYLHSDIDTVERVEI
;
A
#
# COMPACT_ATOMS: atom_id res chain seq x y z
N MET A 1 -12.16 11.87 0.95
CA MET A 1 -12.69 12.09 2.33
C MET A 1 -14.08 12.75 2.34
N TYR A 2 -14.28 13.93 1.73
CA TYR A 2 -15.60 14.59 1.65
C TYR A 2 -16.73 13.72 1.06
N ARG A 3 -16.51 13.13 -0.13
CA ARG A 3 -17.55 12.39 -0.86
C ARG A 3 -18.08 11.17 -0.08
N GLY A 4 -17.19 10.43 0.58
CA GLY A 4 -17.58 9.28 1.41
C GLY A 4 -18.31 9.67 2.69
N ASP A 5 -17.92 10.79 3.34
CA ASP A 5 -18.64 11.32 4.50
C ASP A 5 -20.03 11.83 4.12
N ARG A 6 -20.12 12.57 3.01
CA ARG A 6 -21.39 13.09 2.48
C ARG A 6 -22.37 11.98 2.13
N SER A 7 -21.93 10.97 1.38
CA SER A 7 -22.79 9.83 0.99
C SER A 7 -23.38 9.10 2.21
N ARG A 8 -22.57 8.82 3.24
CA ARG A 8 -23.10 8.21 4.49
C ARG A 8 -24.11 9.11 5.20
N LYS A 9 -23.85 10.41 5.28
CA LYS A 9 -24.74 11.35 6.00
C LYS A 9 -26.02 11.65 5.24
N GLU A 10 -25.98 11.71 3.91
CA GLU A 10 -27.17 11.87 3.07
C GLU A 10 -28.15 10.73 3.34
N THR A 11 -27.69 9.47 3.38
CA THR A 11 -28.54 8.33 3.78
C THR A 11 -29.18 8.54 5.16
N LEU A 12 -28.41 8.97 6.17
CA LEU A 12 -28.96 9.21 7.51
C LEU A 12 -30.01 10.32 7.54
N VAL A 13 -29.86 11.35 6.72
CA VAL A 13 -30.82 12.46 6.61
C VAL A 13 -32.07 12.02 5.85
N GLU A 14 -31.93 11.28 4.75
CA GLU A 14 -33.05 10.77 3.95
C GLU A 14 -33.99 9.87 4.75
N TYR A 15 -33.43 9.00 5.60
CA TYR A 15 -34.21 8.13 6.48
C TYR A 15 -34.59 8.79 7.82
N GLY A 16 -34.37 10.09 7.99
CA GLY A 16 -34.83 10.85 9.15
C GLY A 16 -34.05 10.62 10.45
N PHE A 17 -32.89 9.95 10.41
CA PHE A 17 -32.04 9.75 11.59
C PHE A 17 -31.26 11.02 11.99
N ARG A 18 -31.07 11.95 11.06
CA ARG A 18 -30.36 13.22 11.28
C ARG A 18 -31.07 14.38 10.58
N LEU A 19 -30.94 15.58 11.15
CA LEU A 19 -31.37 16.81 10.51
C LEU A 19 -30.47 17.16 9.31
N PRO A 20 -30.98 17.90 8.31
CA PRO A 20 -30.17 18.33 7.15
C PRO A 20 -28.89 19.09 7.51
N SER A 21 -28.87 19.83 8.62
CA SER A 21 -27.68 20.56 9.11
C SER A 21 -26.51 19.65 9.47
N ALA A 22 -26.73 18.34 9.67
CA ALA A 22 -25.66 17.39 9.91
C ALA A 22 -24.68 17.28 8.72
N LEU A 23 -25.11 17.67 7.52
CA LEU A 23 -24.28 17.70 6.32
C LEU A 23 -23.20 18.80 6.36
N ASP A 24 -23.41 19.85 7.15
CA ASP A 24 -22.47 20.97 7.28
C ASP A 24 -21.28 20.63 8.20
N ASN A 25 -21.48 19.70 9.14
CA ASN A 25 -20.39 19.15 9.95
C ASN A 25 -19.65 18.08 9.14
N ARG A 26 -18.67 18.46 8.33
CA ARG A 26 -18.03 17.57 7.36
C ARG A 26 -16.53 17.87 7.22
N PRO A 27 -15.75 16.94 6.66
CA PRO A 27 -14.39 17.24 6.21
C PRO A 27 -14.38 18.35 5.16
N LEU A 28 -13.23 19.01 5.03
CA LEU A 28 -12.98 19.94 3.95
C LEU A 28 -13.11 19.24 2.58
N ARG A 29 -13.62 19.99 1.61
CA ARG A 29 -13.44 19.68 0.19
C ARG A 29 -11.99 19.92 -0.19
N PHE A 30 -11.56 19.29 -1.27
CA PHE A 30 -10.17 19.39 -1.70
C PHE A 30 -9.78 20.84 -2.03
N GLU A 31 -10.68 21.58 -2.68
CA GLU A 31 -10.49 22.99 -3.04
C GLU A 31 -10.53 23.92 -1.81
N GLU A 32 -11.18 23.49 -0.73
CA GLU A 32 -11.14 24.21 0.56
C GLU A 32 -9.80 24.01 1.25
N PHE A 33 -9.25 22.80 1.20
CA PHE A 33 -7.93 22.49 1.71
C PHE A 33 -6.83 23.24 0.95
N GLU A 34 -6.86 23.24 -0.39
CA GLU A 34 -5.86 23.94 -1.22
C GLU A 34 -5.76 25.43 -0.88
N ARG A 35 -6.88 26.09 -0.58
CA ARG A 35 -6.89 27.51 -0.21
C ARG A 35 -6.25 27.79 1.16
N LEU A 36 -6.22 26.79 2.05
CA LEU A 36 -5.63 26.92 3.38
C LEU A 36 -4.14 26.56 3.40
N ALA A 37 -3.62 25.91 2.36
CA ALA A 37 -2.24 25.43 2.27
C ALA A 37 -1.52 26.01 1.03
N PRO A 38 -1.29 27.33 0.98
CA PRO A 38 -0.75 27.99 -0.21
C PRO A 38 0.70 27.60 -0.53
N GLN A 39 1.52 27.29 0.49
CA GLN A 39 2.85 26.73 0.33
C GLN A 39 2.87 25.32 0.93
N THR A 40 3.11 24.33 0.08
CA THR A 40 3.06 22.91 0.45
C THR A 40 4.23 22.17 -0.19
N ILE A 41 4.90 21.31 0.58
CA ILE A 41 5.94 20.42 0.08
C ILE A 41 5.35 19.01 0.06
N TYR A 42 5.30 18.40 -1.13
CA TYR A 42 4.87 17.02 -1.30
C TYR A 42 6.09 16.10 -1.19
N VAL A 43 6.01 15.06 -0.37
CA VAL A 43 7.12 14.11 -0.16
C VAL A 43 6.63 12.71 -0.52
N SER A 44 7.15 12.16 -1.61
CA SER A 44 6.87 10.80 -2.08
C SER A 44 8.03 10.28 -2.91
N ALA A 45 8.31 8.97 -2.84
CA ALA A 45 9.22 8.31 -3.78
C ALA A 45 8.59 8.14 -5.19
N THR A 46 7.26 8.20 -5.27
CA THR A 46 6.47 8.07 -6.50
C THR A 46 5.36 9.13 -6.48
N PRO A 47 5.66 10.39 -6.86
CA PRO A 47 4.66 11.47 -6.84
C PRO A 47 3.51 11.17 -7.81
N GLY A 48 2.28 11.47 -7.39
CA GLY A 48 1.09 11.31 -8.20
C GLY A 48 0.89 12.46 -9.20
N PRO A 49 -0.14 12.36 -10.08
CA PRO A 49 -0.39 13.37 -11.09
C PRO A 49 -0.65 14.78 -10.53
N TYR A 50 -1.37 14.88 -9.41
CA TYR A 50 -1.71 16.17 -8.79
C TYR A 50 -0.47 16.89 -8.27
N GLU A 51 0.40 16.17 -7.57
CA GLU A 51 1.63 16.71 -7.02
C GLU A 51 2.58 17.16 -8.14
N LEU A 52 2.67 16.38 -9.23
CA LEU A 52 3.44 16.72 -10.42
C LEU A 52 2.90 17.98 -11.11
N GLU A 53 1.59 18.08 -11.30
CA GLU A 53 0.96 19.25 -11.91
C GLU A 53 1.18 20.52 -11.07
N LYS A 54 1.00 20.41 -9.74
CA LYS A 54 1.15 21.56 -8.82
C LYS A 54 2.59 22.02 -8.65
N SER A 55 3.54 21.10 -8.68
CA SER A 55 4.97 21.42 -8.52
C SER A 55 5.60 21.90 -9.82
N GLY A 56 4.99 21.60 -10.98
CA GLY A 56 5.48 22.05 -12.28
C GLY A 56 6.92 21.60 -12.52
N SER A 57 7.85 22.56 -12.64
CA SER A 57 9.28 22.29 -12.82
C SER A 57 10.07 22.18 -11.51
N GLU A 58 9.47 22.46 -10.36
CA GLU A 58 10.14 22.51 -9.06
C GLU A 58 10.12 21.15 -8.34
N ILE A 59 10.66 20.12 -9.01
CA ILE A 59 10.77 18.77 -8.45
C ILE A 59 12.21 18.55 -7.98
N ILE A 60 12.37 18.13 -6.72
CA ILE A 60 13.68 17.88 -6.11
C ILE A 60 13.82 16.40 -5.80
N ASP A 61 14.79 15.75 -6.44
CA ASP A 61 15.06 14.33 -6.26
C ASP A 61 16.13 14.09 -5.19
N GLN A 62 15.81 13.24 -4.21
CA GLN A 62 16.75 12.75 -3.20
C GLN A 62 16.98 11.25 -3.38
N VAL A 63 17.86 10.89 -4.32
CA VAL A 63 18.15 9.48 -4.68
C VAL A 63 19.32 8.88 -3.89
N VAL A 64 20.24 9.70 -3.40
CA VAL A 64 21.45 9.22 -2.71
C VAL A 64 21.11 8.83 -1.26
N ARG A 65 21.32 7.56 -0.92
CA ARG A 65 21.17 7.07 0.46
C ARG A 65 22.44 7.34 1.27
N PRO A 66 22.34 7.87 2.50
CA PRO A 66 23.52 8.13 3.36
C PRO A 66 24.39 6.90 3.63
N THR A 67 23.80 5.70 3.60
CA THR A 67 24.47 4.42 3.82
C THR A 67 25.18 3.87 2.57
N GLY A 68 24.95 4.45 1.39
CA GLY A 68 25.45 3.93 0.12
C GLY A 68 24.71 2.70 -0.41
N LEU A 69 23.58 2.31 0.19
CA LEU A 69 22.76 1.21 -0.31
C LEU A 69 22.23 1.50 -1.73
N LEU A 70 22.38 0.53 -2.62
CA LEU A 70 21.94 0.61 -4.01
C LEU A 70 20.52 0.06 -4.16
N ASP A 71 19.86 0.47 -5.25
CA ASP A 71 18.60 -0.13 -5.66
C ASP A 71 18.80 -1.62 -6.02
N PRO A 72 17.81 -2.48 -5.75
CA PRO A 72 17.94 -3.91 -6.04
C PRO A 72 17.94 -4.20 -7.54
N LEU A 73 18.58 -5.31 -7.93
CA LEU A 73 18.52 -5.81 -9.29
C LEU A 73 17.13 -6.40 -9.59
N ILE A 74 16.64 -6.16 -10.81
CA ILE A 74 15.33 -6.65 -11.28
C ILE A 74 15.55 -7.74 -12.32
N GLU A 75 14.89 -8.88 -12.14
CA GLU A 75 14.91 -10.01 -13.07
C GLU A 75 13.46 -10.36 -13.48
N ILE A 76 13.25 -10.72 -14.75
CA ILE A 76 11.95 -11.14 -15.28
C ILE A 76 12.04 -12.61 -15.65
N ARG A 77 11.23 -13.46 -15.00
CA ARG A 77 11.18 -14.91 -15.24
C ARG A 77 9.83 -15.36 -15.83
N PRO A 78 9.79 -16.43 -16.64
CA PRO A 78 8.53 -16.96 -17.18
C PRO A 78 7.60 -17.53 -16.10
N VAL A 79 6.29 -17.49 -16.35
CA VAL A 79 5.26 -17.93 -15.40
C VAL A 79 5.21 -19.45 -15.21
N SER A 80 5.65 -20.23 -16.20
CA SER A 80 5.40 -21.69 -16.26
C SER A 80 5.92 -22.50 -15.08
N ILE A 81 6.98 -22.03 -14.40
CA ILE A 81 7.60 -22.69 -13.25
C ILE A 81 7.71 -21.75 -12.03
N GLN A 82 6.87 -20.71 -11.98
CA GLN A 82 7.04 -19.61 -11.01
C GLN A 82 7.02 -20.05 -9.54
N VAL A 83 6.24 -21.09 -9.19
CA VAL A 83 6.11 -21.55 -7.80
C VAL A 83 7.35 -22.35 -7.39
N ASP A 84 7.80 -23.27 -8.24
CA ASP A 84 9.01 -24.07 -8.00
C ASP A 84 10.27 -23.20 -7.96
N ASP A 85 10.34 -22.22 -8.86
CA ASP A 85 11.43 -21.24 -8.92
C ASP A 85 11.47 -20.37 -7.66
N LEU A 86 10.32 -19.85 -7.22
CA LEU A 86 10.20 -19.11 -5.97
C LEU A 86 10.59 -19.96 -4.75
N LEU A 87 10.16 -21.22 -4.68
CA LEU A 87 10.51 -22.12 -3.60
C LEU A 87 12.03 -22.34 -3.53
N SER A 88 12.67 -22.53 -4.67
CA SER A 88 14.14 -22.66 -4.77
C SER A 88 14.86 -21.40 -4.30
N GLU A 89 14.45 -20.22 -4.78
CA GLU A 89 15.03 -18.94 -4.36
C GLU A 89 14.81 -18.70 -2.86
N ALA A 90 13.60 -18.94 -2.35
CA ALA A 90 13.28 -18.76 -0.93
C ALA A 90 14.16 -19.64 -0.02
N ARG A 91 14.42 -20.89 -0.41
CA ARG A 91 15.35 -21.79 0.30
C ARG A 91 16.76 -21.23 0.32
N GLN A 92 17.28 -20.81 -0.83
CA GLN A 92 18.63 -20.24 -0.94
C GLN A 92 18.81 -18.97 -0.09
N ARG A 93 17.76 -18.14 0.04
CA ARG A 93 17.77 -16.96 0.92
C ARG A 93 17.70 -17.35 2.39
N ALA A 94 16.86 -18.33 2.74
CA ALA A 94 16.75 -18.83 4.11
C ALA A 94 18.07 -19.41 4.63
N ASP A 95 18.82 -20.13 3.79
CA ASP A 95 20.15 -20.68 4.13
C ASP A 95 21.18 -19.59 4.45
N LYS A 96 21.00 -18.39 3.90
CA LYS A 96 21.82 -17.19 4.18
C LYS A 96 21.27 -16.33 5.31
N ASN A 97 20.23 -16.79 6.00
CA ASN A 97 19.46 -16.03 6.99
C ASN A 97 18.87 -14.71 6.44
N GLU A 98 18.57 -14.67 5.15
CA GLU A 98 17.83 -13.58 4.49
C GLU A 98 16.31 -13.85 4.57
N ARG A 99 15.49 -12.91 4.09
CA ARG A 99 14.02 -12.99 4.07
C ARG A 99 13.50 -12.65 2.67
N VAL A 100 12.33 -13.18 2.33
CA VAL A 100 11.67 -12.99 1.03
C VAL A 100 10.28 -12.41 1.26
N LEU A 101 9.91 -11.42 0.44
CA LEU A 101 8.57 -10.85 0.39
C LEU A 101 7.94 -11.20 -0.96
N VAL A 102 6.69 -11.67 -0.92
CA VAL A 102 5.96 -12.10 -2.12
C VAL A 102 4.60 -11.40 -2.13
N THR A 103 4.20 -10.90 -3.29
CA THR A 103 2.90 -10.27 -3.50
C THR A 103 2.14 -11.07 -4.56
N THR A 104 0.90 -11.45 -4.24
CA THR A 104 -0.03 -12.09 -5.18
C THR A 104 -1.21 -11.16 -5.48
N LEU A 105 -1.96 -11.45 -6.55
CA LEU A 105 -3.10 -10.61 -6.97
C LEU A 105 -4.40 -10.92 -6.23
N THR A 106 -4.55 -12.14 -5.70
CA THR A 106 -5.81 -12.58 -5.07
C THR A 106 -5.54 -13.22 -3.71
N LYS A 107 -6.50 -13.09 -2.79
CA LYS A 107 -6.44 -13.73 -1.46
C LYS A 107 -6.25 -15.24 -1.58
N LYS A 108 -7.05 -15.88 -2.44
CA LYS A 108 -6.95 -17.33 -2.70
C LYS A 108 -5.55 -17.75 -3.15
N MET A 109 -4.92 -17.01 -4.07
CA MET A 109 -3.54 -17.31 -4.47
C MET A 109 -2.54 -17.15 -3.32
N ALA A 110 -2.75 -16.19 -2.42
CA ALA A 110 -1.89 -16.01 -1.25
C ALA A 110 -2.05 -17.18 -0.27
N GLU A 111 -3.29 -17.62 -0.02
CA GLU A 111 -3.63 -18.77 0.82
C GLU A 111 -3.01 -20.04 0.24
N ASP A 112 -3.35 -20.39 -1.01
CA ASP A 112 -2.86 -21.59 -1.70
C ASP A 112 -1.31 -21.64 -1.74
N LEU A 113 -0.65 -20.48 -1.97
CA LEU A 113 0.81 -20.40 -2.01
C LEU A 113 1.43 -20.56 -0.61
N THR A 114 0.80 -19.99 0.42
CA THR A 114 1.29 -20.09 1.80
C THR A 114 1.22 -21.54 2.26
N ASP A 115 0.11 -22.21 2.04
CA ASP A 115 -0.07 -23.63 2.39
C ASP A 115 0.96 -24.51 1.65
N TYR A 116 1.13 -24.29 0.34
CA TYR A 116 2.13 -25.01 -0.45
C TYR A 116 3.55 -24.83 0.09
N LEU A 117 3.96 -23.61 0.44
CA LEU A 117 5.30 -23.35 0.96
C LEU A 117 5.51 -23.97 2.36
N ASP A 118 4.49 -23.94 3.22
CA ASP A 118 4.54 -24.54 4.56
C ASP A 118 4.65 -26.07 4.48
N GLU A 119 3.88 -26.72 3.61
CA GLU A 119 3.96 -28.16 3.32
C GLU A 119 5.36 -28.59 2.84
N HIS A 120 6.07 -27.68 2.14
CA HIS A 120 7.44 -27.89 1.67
C HIS A 120 8.51 -27.44 2.67
N GLY A 121 8.14 -27.16 3.92
CA GLY A 121 9.04 -26.90 5.04
C GLY A 121 9.60 -25.48 5.10
N ILE A 122 9.00 -24.52 4.39
CA ILE A 122 9.39 -23.11 4.48
C ILE A 122 8.62 -22.43 5.60
N ARG A 123 9.34 -21.73 6.48
CA ARG A 123 8.70 -20.86 7.48
C ARG A 123 8.09 -19.64 6.79
N VAL A 124 6.79 -19.68 6.56
CA VAL A 124 6.03 -18.66 5.84
C VAL A 124 4.90 -18.11 6.70
N ARG A 125 4.49 -16.87 6.46
CA ARG A 125 3.27 -16.27 7.04
C ARG A 125 2.54 -15.44 6.00
N TYR A 126 1.22 -15.58 5.98
CA TYR A 126 0.35 -14.77 5.14
C TYR A 126 -0.07 -13.48 5.85
N LEU A 127 0.16 -12.33 5.19
CA LEU A 127 -0.33 -11.02 5.60
C LEU A 127 -1.73 -10.78 5.02
N HIS A 128 -2.77 -11.20 5.75
CA HIS A 128 -4.16 -10.97 5.34
C HIS A 128 -4.54 -9.48 5.45
N SER A 129 -5.43 -9.02 4.55
CA SER A 129 -5.83 -7.60 4.48
C SER A 129 -6.55 -7.09 5.73
N ASP A 130 -7.16 -8.01 6.49
CA ASP A 130 -8.01 -7.70 7.63
C ASP A 130 -7.24 -7.82 8.97
N ILE A 131 -5.91 -7.96 8.92
CA ILE A 131 -5.05 -7.96 10.11
C ILE A 131 -4.98 -6.54 10.68
N ASP A 132 -5.21 -6.41 11.98
CA ASP A 132 -5.11 -5.12 12.68
C ASP A 132 -3.67 -4.58 12.64
N THR A 133 -3.53 -3.26 12.63
CA THR A 133 -2.22 -2.61 12.40
C THR A 133 -1.15 -3.01 13.43
N VAL A 134 -1.56 -3.38 14.65
CA VAL A 134 -0.65 -3.83 15.72
C VAL A 134 -0.14 -5.24 15.44
N GLU A 135 -1.03 -6.16 15.06
CA GLU A 135 -0.68 -7.56 14.74
C GLU A 135 0.26 -7.65 13.54
N ARG A 136 0.21 -6.67 12.63
CA ARG A 136 1.12 -6.59 11.46
C ARG A 136 2.58 -6.32 11.81
N VAL A 137 2.88 -5.72 12.97
CA VAL A 137 4.26 -5.40 13.40
C VAL A 137 4.94 -6.61 14.05
N GLU A 138 4.16 -7.55 14.57
CA GLU A 138 4.67 -8.75 15.27
C GLU A 138 5.03 -9.91 14.32
N ILE A 139 4.70 -9.77 13.02
CA ILE A 139 4.99 -10.74 11.94
C ILE A 139 6.33 -10.40 11.28
#